data_AF-A0A7Y5A2B5-F1
#
_entry.id   AF-A0A7Y5A2B5-F1
#
_cell.length_a   1.000
_cell.length_b   1.000
_cell.length_c   1.000
_cell.angle_alpha   90.00
_cell.angle_beta   90.00
_cell.angle_gamma   90.00
#
_symmetry.space_group_name_H-M   'P 1'
#
loop_
_entity.id
_entity.type
_entity.pdbx_description
1 polymer ?
#
loop_
_entity_poly.entity_id
_entity_poly.type
_entity_poly.pdbx_seq_one_letter_code
_entity_poly.pdbx_strand_id
1 'polypeptide(L)'
;MPKLYEYFGLIFLFYSQEHEPIHVHGKFQDKESKAEIIFEHGKFKEILIKDVQGKKPLDTQNLKKFKKVVELYRDDIVRKWIDFFVYNIEITPEKITKKI
;
A
#
# COMPACT_ATOMS: atom_id res chain seq x y z
N MET A 1 8.49 7.76 -6.31
CA MET A 1 7.19 7.42 -5.71
C MET A 1 6.36 6.66 -6.74
N PRO A 2 6.55 5.34 -6.88
CA PRO A 2 5.73 4.54 -7.80
C PRO A 2 4.30 4.44 -7.26
N LYS A 3 3.33 4.73 -8.13
CA LYS A 3 1.91 4.44 -7.86
C LYS A 3 1.64 3.00 -8.28
N LEU A 4 1.02 2.22 -7.39
CA LEU A 4 0.67 0.83 -7.63
C LEU A 4 -0.74 0.72 -8.17
N TYR A 5 -1.70 1.32 -7.46
CA TYR A 5 -3.11 1.21 -7.78
C TYR A 5 -3.86 2.53 -7.59
N GLU A 6 -4.98 2.64 -8.28
CA GLU A 6 -6.06 3.57 -7.97
C GLU A 6 -7.37 2.79 -7.78
N TYR A 7 -8.04 2.98 -6.64
CA TYR A 7 -9.30 2.33 -6.29
C TYR A 7 -10.32 3.35 -5.77
N PHE A 8 -11.29 3.75 -6.61
CA PHE A 8 -12.31 4.75 -6.28
C PHE A 8 -11.76 6.02 -5.59
N GLY A 9 -10.66 6.57 -6.14
CA GLY A 9 -9.99 7.77 -5.63
C GLY A 9 -8.94 7.51 -4.54
N LEU A 10 -8.88 6.30 -3.99
CA LEU A 10 -7.80 5.88 -3.08
C LEU A 10 -6.57 5.49 -3.90
N ILE A 11 -5.44 6.14 -3.63
CA ILE A 11 -4.18 5.93 -4.33
C ILE A 11 -3.26 5.09 -3.45
N PHE A 12 -2.69 4.04 -4.03
CA PHE A 12 -1.72 3.16 -3.38
C PHE A 12 -0.35 3.45 -3.97
N LEU A 13 0.65 3.75 -3.12
CA LEU A 13 1.99 4.13 -3.59
C LEU A 13 3.08 3.71 -2.61
N PHE A 14 4.31 3.63 -3.10
CA PHE A 14 5.51 3.57 -2.25
C PHE A 14 6.17 4.93 -2.16
N TYR A 15 6.69 5.27 -0.98
CA TYR A 15 7.67 6.34 -0.86
C TYR A 15 9.06 5.76 -1.08
N SER A 16 9.83 6.38 -1.96
CA SER A 16 11.15 5.83 -2.31
C SER A 16 12.18 5.94 -1.17
N GLN A 17 11.95 6.84 -0.22
CA GLN A 17 12.87 7.09 0.92
C GLN A 17 12.48 6.32 2.19
N GLU A 18 11.30 5.70 2.23
CA GLU A 18 10.80 4.91 3.35
C GLU A 18 10.23 3.63 2.74
N HIS A 19 10.96 2.51 2.85
CA HIS A 19 10.57 1.28 2.17
C HIS A 19 10.78 0.00 2.98
N GLU A 20 11.42 0.10 4.15
CA GLU A 20 11.56 -1.00 5.10
C GLU A 20 10.78 -0.69 6.39
N PRO A 21 10.04 -1.67 6.96
CA PRO A 21 9.71 -2.99 6.39
C PRO A 21 8.82 -2.85 5.14
N ILE A 22 8.44 -3.94 4.46
CA ILE A 22 7.55 -3.86 3.29
C ILE A 22 6.24 -3.16 3.69
N HIS A 23 5.94 -2.05 3.04
CA HIS A 23 4.70 -1.32 3.31
C HIS A 23 4.20 -0.55 2.09
N VAL A 24 2.92 -0.20 2.12
CA VAL A 24 2.26 0.61 1.09
C VAL A 24 1.47 1.74 1.75
N HIS A 25 1.48 2.91 1.12
CA HIS A 25 0.70 4.06 1.56
C HIS A 25 -0.63 4.13 0.83
N GLY A 26 -1.71 4.33 1.59
CA GLY A 26 -3.04 4.61 1.08
C GLY A 26 -3.35 6.09 1.26
N LYS A 27 -3.50 6.81 0.14
CA LYS A 27 -3.77 8.26 0.12
C LYS A 27 -5.14 8.56 -0.47
N PHE A 28 -5.91 9.38 0.22
CA PHE A 28 -7.18 9.92 -0.27
C PHE A 28 -7.28 11.39 0.13
N GLN A 29 -7.25 12.29 -0.86
CA GLN A 29 -7.21 13.75 -0.63
C GLN A 29 -6.03 14.14 0.29
N ASP A 30 -6.30 14.83 1.40
CA ASP A 30 -5.33 15.25 2.42
C ASP A 30 -5.04 14.18 3.49
N LYS A 31 -5.69 13.01 3.39
CA LYS A 31 -5.58 11.92 4.36
C LYS A 31 -4.69 10.80 3.88
N GLU A 32 -4.01 10.16 4.81
CA GLU A 32 -3.04 9.12 4.54
C GLU A 32 -2.87 8.15 5.71
N SER A 33 -2.81 6.86 5.39
CA SER A 33 -2.43 5.79 6.32
C SER A 33 -1.46 4.85 5.61
N LYS A 34 -0.60 4.15 6.36
CA LYS A 34 0.29 3.13 5.80
C LYS A 34 -0.07 1.75 6.32
N ALA A 35 0.11 0.75 5.47
CA ALA A 35 -0.04 -0.65 5.81
C ALA A 35 1.31 -1.35 5.70
N GLU A 36 1.83 -1.81 6.82
CA GLU A 36 3.03 -2.65 6.88
C GLU A 36 2.63 -4.12 6.76
N ILE A 37 3.28 -4.84 5.85
CA ILE A 37 3.05 -6.26 5.61
C ILE A 37 4.16 -7.02 6.32
N ILE A 38 3.80 -7.71 7.40
CA ILE A 38 4.77 -8.36 8.29
C ILE A 38 4.89 -9.83 7.90
N PHE A 39 6.14 -10.27 7.73
CA PHE A 39 6.51 -11.67 7.53
C PHE A 39 7.36 -12.16 8.69
N GLU A 40 7.16 -13.42 9.08
CA GLU A 40 7.92 -14.10 10.11
C GLU A 40 8.30 -15.49 9.58
N HIS A 41 9.60 -15.82 9.62
CA HIS A 41 10.15 -17.06 9.02
C HIS A 41 9.72 -17.29 7.56
N GLY A 42 9.68 -16.21 6.76
CA GLY A 42 9.29 -16.26 5.35
C GLY A 42 7.78 -16.48 5.11
N LYS A 43 6.95 -16.49 6.16
CA LYS A 43 5.51 -16.64 6.08
C LYS A 43 4.80 -15.35 6.43
N PHE A 44 3.69 -15.08 5.76
CA PHE A 44 2.83 -13.96 6.11
C PHE A 44 2.34 -14.10 7.56
N LYS A 45 2.50 -13.04 8.35
CA LYS A 45 2.02 -12.96 9.72
C LYS A 45 0.76 -12.10 9.82
N GLU A 46 0.88 -10.83 9.47
CA GLU A 46 -0.20 -9.85 9.62
C GLU A 46 0.01 -8.59 8.77
N ILE A 47 -1.02 -7.75 8.70
CA ILE A 47 -0.95 -6.39 8.17
C ILE A 47 -1.20 -5.40 9.31
N LEU A 48 -0.25 -4.51 9.57
CA LEU A 48 -0.37 -3.46 10.57
C LEU A 48 -0.70 -2.13 9.90
N ILE A 49 -1.82 -1.52 10.27
CA ILE A 49 -2.12 -0.15 9.84
C ILE A 49 -1.50 0.83 10.83
N LYS A 50 -0.76 1.79 10.30
CA LYS A 50 -0.19 2.90 11.07
C LYS A 50 -0.58 4.25 10.48
N ASP A 51 -0.58 5.24 11.36
CA ASP A 51 -0.70 6.63 10.98
C ASP A 51 0.61 7.13 10.37
N VAL A 52 0.50 8.09 9.45
CA VAL A 52 1.66 8.74 8.82
C VAL A 52 1.89 10.08 9.52
N GLN A 53 3.11 10.32 9.99
CA GLN A 53 3.45 11.54 10.72
C GLN A 53 3.13 12.78 9.88
N GLY A 54 2.44 13.75 10.50
CA GLY A 54 2.06 15.00 9.83
C GLY A 54 0.90 14.86 8.83
N LYS A 55 0.22 13.70 8.77
CA LYS A 55 -0.97 13.48 7.96
C LYS A 55 -2.16 13.11 8.84
N LYS A 56 -3.36 13.50 8.40
CA LYS A 56 -4.60 12.97 8.98
C LYS A 56 -4.78 11.53 8.50
N PRO A 57 -5.18 10.58 9.36
CA PRO A 57 -5.43 9.22 8.93
C PRO A 57 -6.62 9.14 7.98
N LEU A 58 -6.68 8.07 7.18
CA LEU A 58 -7.86 7.76 6.37
C LEU A 58 -9.10 7.64 7.27
N ASP A 59 -10.23 8.16 6.80
CA ASP A 59 -11.50 7.95 7.51
C ASP A 59 -11.94 6.48 7.48
N THR A 60 -12.91 6.15 8.31
CA THR A 60 -13.40 4.77 8.48
C THR A 60 -13.79 4.10 7.15
N GLN A 61 -14.36 4.84 6.19
CA GLN A 61 -14.78 4.25 4.93
C GLN A 61 -13.57 3.92 4.05
N ASN A 62 -12.66 4.88 3.89
CA ASN A 62 -11.46 4.70 3.08
C ASN A 62 -10.47 3.74 3.72
N LEU A 63 -10.37 3.72 5.05
CA LEU A 63 -9.55 2.77 5.78
C LEU A 63 -10.02 1.32 5.59
N LYS A 64 -11.34 1.08 5.57
CA LYS A 64 -11.90 -0.25 5.26
C LYS A 64 -11.56 -0.69 3.83
N LYS A 65 -11.70 0.20 2.85
CA LYS A 65 -11.31 -0.06 1.45
C LYS A 65 -9.81 -0.34 1.35
N PHE A 66 -9.00 0.49 2.00
CA PHE A 66 -7.55 0.36 2.04
C PHE A 66 -7.13 -1.01 2.55
N LYS A 67 -7.57 -1.39 3.75
CA LYS A 67 -7.30 -2.71 4.33
C LYS A 67 -7.68 -3.84 3.38
N LYS A 68 -8.88 -3.80 2.82
CA LYS A 68 -9.38 -4.85 1.92
C LYS A 68 -8.54 -5.01 0.65
N VAL A 69 -8.09 -3.89 0.05
CA VAL A 69 -7.20 -3.95 -1.12
C VAL A 69 -5.82 -4.48 -0.73
N VAL A 70 -5.23 -4.02 0.39
CA VAL A 70 -3.92 -4.51 0.84
C VAL A 70 -3.98 -6.00 1.14
N GLU A 71 -5.05 -6.49 1.77
CA GLU A 71 -5.26 -7.92 2.05
C GLU A 71 -5.37 -8.74 0.76
N LEU A 72 -6.20 -8.29 -0.20
CA LEU A 72 -6.44 -9.03 -1.44
C LEU A 72 -5.24 -9.02 -2.39
N TYR A 73 -4.49 -7.91 -2.44
CA TYR A 73 -3.36 -7.72 -3.36
C TYR A 73 -2.00 -7.84 -2.65
N ARG A 74 -1.95 -8.39 -1.44
CA ARG A 74 -0.73 -8.47 -0.62
C ARG A 74 0.46 -9.00 -1.41
N ASP A 75 0.29 -10.14 -2.08
CA ASP A 75 1.39 -10.81 -2.77
C ASP A 75 1.85 -10.01 -4.00
N ASP A 76 0.93 -9.32 -4.67
CA ASP A 76 1.26 -8.41 -5.78
C ASP A 76 1.95 -7.12 -5.30
N ILE A 77 1.56 -6.59 -4.14
CA ILE A 77 2.27 -5.47 -3.49
C ILE A 77 3.69 -5.87 -3.15
N VAL A 78 3.91 -7.06 -2.57
CA VAL A 78 5.25 -7.57 -2.25
C VAL A 78 6.08 -7.75 -3.52
N ARG A 79 5.50 -8.33 -4.57
CA ARG A 79 6.17 -8.46 -5.87
C ARG A 79 6.58 -7.09 -6.42
N LYS A 80 5.66 -6.12 -6.46
CA LYS A 80 5.95 -4.74 -6.92
C LYS A 80 7.01 -4.06 -6.05
N TRP A 81 7.02 -4.32 -4.75
CA TRP A 81 8.05 -3.83 -3.85
C TRP A 81 9.43 -4.36 -4.26
N ILE A 82 9.55 -5.67 -4.52
CA ILE A 82 10.80 -6.30 -5.00
C ILE A 82 11.19 -5.71 -6.36
N ASP A 83 10.26 -5.65 -7.30
CA ASP A 83 10.49 -5.11 -8.65
C ASP A 83 11.08 -3.70 -8.57
N PHE A 84 10.50 -2.82 -7.76
CA PHE A 84 10.93 -1.43 -7.67
C PHE A 84 12.20 -1.22 -6.83
N PHE A 85 12.25 -1.76 -5.60
CA PHE A 85 13.33 -1.45 -4.66
C PHE A 85 14.56 -2.35 -4.81
N VAL A 86 14.40 -3.56 -5.35
CA VAL A 86 15.51 -4.51 -5.52
C VAL A 86 15.95 -4.56 -6.97
N TYR A 87 15.01 -4.68 -7.91
CA TYR A 87 15.33 -4.84 -9.33
C TYR A 87 15.38 -3.52 -10.11
N ASN A 88 15.00 -2.38 -9.50
CA ASN A 88 14.94 -1.08 -10.17
C ASN A 88 14.05 -1.08 -11.43
N ILE A 89 12.97 -1.85 -11.40
CA ILE A 89 11.97 -1.93 -12.46
C ILE A 89 10.89 -0.89 -12.20
N GLU A 90 10.52 -0.13 -13.24
CA GLU A 90 9.43 0.84 -13.15
C GLU A 90 8.07 0.13 -12.98
N ILE A 91 7.24 0.66 -12.08
CA ILE A 91 5.88 0.14 -11.86
C ILE A 91 4.89 0.92 -12.74
N THR A 92 4.14 0.19 -13.55
CA THR A 92 2.95 0.73 -14.23
C THR A 92 1.74 0.70 -13.27
N PRO A 93 1.09 1.83 -13.00
CA PRO A 93 -0.07 1.86 -12.10
C PRO A 93 -1.31 1.19 -12.70
N GLU A 94 -2.07 0.47 -11.88
CA GLU A 94 -3.30 -0.19 -12.28
C GLU A 94 -4.55 0.51 -11.72
N LYS A 95 -5.61 0.62 -12.52
CA LYS A 95 -6.90 1.15 -12.07
C LYS A 95 -7.87 0.03 -11.74
N ILE A 96 -8.20 -0.12 -10.46
CA ILE A 96 -9.17 -1.11 -9.99
C ILE A 96 -10.57 -0.49 -10.07
N THR A 97 -11.36 -0.94 -11.04
CA THR A 97 -12.72 -0.44 -11.28
C THR A 97 -13.82 -1.36 -10.73
N LYS A 98 -13.50 -2.63 -10.49
CA LYS A 98 -14.43 -3.60 -9.89
C LYS A 98 -14.50 -3.36 -8.39
N LYS A 99 -15.71 -3.37 -7.84
CA LYS A 99 -15.92 -3.30 -6.40
C LYS A 99 -15.39 -4.58 -5.76
N ILE A 100 -14.49 -4.41 -4.81
CA ILE A 100 -13.87 -5.50 -4.03
C ILE A 100 -14.68 -5.75 -2.78
#